data_AF-A0A2G5K883-F1
#
_entry.id   AF-A0A2G5K883-F1
#
_cell.length_a   1.000
_cell.length_b   1.000
_cell.length_c   1.000
_cell.angle_alpha   90.00
_cell.angle_beta   90.00
_cell.angle_gamma   90.00
#
_symmetry.space_group_name_H-M   'P 1'
#
loop_
_entity.id
_entity.type
_entity.pdbx_description
1 polymer ?
#
loop_
_entity_poly.entity_id
_entity_poly.type
_entity_poly.pdbx_seq_one_letter_code
_entity_poly.pdbx_strand_id
1 'polypeptide(L)'
;MKRDITDAKDNFENRLKVFQLREQNVITATNNYNGSNERYKLGQITSVKLRQAQLNLLNAKTSKNLAKYNAKLAESQLLQLIGQLLHT
;
A
#
# COMPACT_ATOMS: atom_id res chain seq x y z
N MET A 1 -25.57 10.97 11.92
CA MET A 1 -24.38 11.50 12.60
C MET A 1 -23.54 10.43 13.29
N LYS A 2 -24.01 9.77 14.37
CA LYS A 2 -23.24 8.67 15.00
C LYS A 2 -22.96 7.50 14.05
N ARG A 3 -23.95 7.13 13.22
CA ARG A 3 -23.80 6.13 12.15
C ARG A 3 -22.75 6.55 11.10
N ASP A 4 -22.80 7.79 10.63
CA ASP A 4 -21.89 8.28 9.59
C ASP A 4 -20.42 8.31 10.07
N ILE A 5 -20.20 8.57 11.36
CA ILE A 5 -18.86 8.47 11.99
C ILE A 5 -18.41 7.00 12.09
N THR A 6 -19.30 6.08 12.46
CA THR A 6 -18.98 4.64 12.48
C THR A 6 -18.61 4.15 11.08
N ASP A 7 -19.40 4.49 10.06
CA ASP A 7 -19.13 4.11 8.67
C ASP A 7 -17.79 4.70 8.17
N ALA A 8 -17.49 5.95 8.52
CA ALA A 8 -16.22 6.59 8.17
C ALA A 8 -15.02 5.95 8.89
N LYS A 9 -15.19 5.55 10.15
CA LYS A 9 -14.16 4.85 10.93
C LYS A 9 -13.87 3.48 10.32
N ASP A 10 -14.90 2.71 9.99
CA ASP A 10 -14.75 1.40 9.38
C ASP A 10 -14.09 1.50 8.01
N ASN A 11 -14.43 2.52 7.21
CA ASN A 11 -13.75 2.80 5.95
C ASN A 11 -12.26 3.09 6.17
N PHE A 12 -11.92 3.99 7.10
CA PHE A 12 -10.52 4.29 7.42
C PHE A 12 -9.74 3.04 7.83
N GLU A 13 -10.28 2.24 8.76
CA GLU A 13 -9.62 1.01 9.24
C GLU A 13 -9.41 -0.01 8.12
N ASN A 14 -10.39 -0.17 7.23
CA ASN A 14 -10.25 -1.03 6.06
C ASN A 14 -9.16 -0.53 5.10
N ARG A 15 -9.11 0.78 4.82
CA ARG A 15 -8.07 1.37 3.95
C ARG A 15 -6.69 1.27 4.58
N LEU A 16 -6.58 1.45 5.89
CA LEU A 16 -5.33 1.28 6.64
C LEU A 16 -4.83 -0.17 6.56
N LYS A 17 -5.73 -1.15 6.72
CA LYS A 17 -5.38 -2.57 6.58
C LYS A 17 -4.91 -2.91 5.16
N VAL A 18 -5.55 -2.37 4.14
CA VAL A 18 -5.09 -2.52 2.74
C VAL A 18 -3.70 -1.91 2.56
N PHE A 19 -3.42 -0.72 3.11
CA PHE A 19 -2.10 -0.11 3.06
C PHE A 19 -1.02 -1.00 3.69
N GLN A 20 -1.27 -1.54 4.89
CA GLN A 20 -0.36 -2.46 5.58
C GLN A 20 -0.08 -3.73 4.77
N LEU A 21 -1.11 -4.30 4.11
CA LEU A 21 -0.92 -5.44 3.21
C LEU A 21 -0.04 -5.07 2.02
N ARG A 22 -0.17 -3.85 1.47
CA ARG A 22 0.70 -3.38 0.38
C ARG A 22 2.12 -3.09 0.86
N GLU A 23 2.33 -2.71 2.12
CA GLU A 23 3.66 -2.65 2.72
C GLU A 23 4.34 -4.01 2.70
N GLN A 24 3.63 -5.07 3.11
CA GLN A 24 4.19 -6.41 3.03
C GLN A 24 4.50 -6.85 1.60
N ASN A 25 3.62 -6.56 0.65
CA ASN A 25 3.87 -6.88 -0.76
C ASN A 25 5.14 -6.19 -1.30
N VAL A 26 5.47 -4.98 -0.83
CA VAL A 26 6.74 -4.32 -1.20
C VAL A 26 7.94 -5.07 -0.63
N ILE A 27 7.86 -5.58 0.61
CA ILE A 27 8.94 -6.38 1.21
C ILE A 27 9.16 -7.66 0.40
N THR A 28 8.09 -8.41 0.12
CA THR A 28 8.16 -9.62 -0.70
C THR A 28 8.71 -9.34 -2.10
N ALA A 29 8.23 -8.30 -2.79
CA ALA A 29 8.71 -7.94 -4.12
C ALA A 29 10.19 -7.48 -4.10
N THR A 30 10.63 -6.84 -3.02
CA THR A 30 12.04 -6.44 -2.83
C THR A 30 12.93 -7.67 -2.70
N ASN A 31 12.53 -8.65 -1.88
CA ASN A 31 13.28 -9.90 -1.72
C ASN A 31 13.36 -10.68 -3.04
N ASN A 32 12.26 -10.74 -3.80
CA ASN A 32 12.22 -11.38 -5.11
C ASN A 32 13.14 -10.69 -6.13
N TYR A 33 13.16 -9.35 -6.13
CA TYR A 33 14.08 -8.58 -6.96
C TYR A 33 15.54 -8.86 -6.58
N ASN A 34 15.88 -8.81 -5.30
CA ASN A 34 17.25 -9.05 -4.83
C ASN A 34 17.73 -10.45 -5.23
N GLY A 35 16.91 -11.49 -5.01
CA GLY A 35 17.24 -12.85 -5.42
C GLY A 35 17.40 -13.00 -6.94
N SER A 36 16.56 -12.30 -7.72
CA SER A 36 16.69 -12.29 -9.19
C SER A 36 17.96 -11.57 -9.65
N ASN A 37 18.33 -10.47 -8.99
CA ASN A 37 19.52 -9.70 -9.28
C ASN A 37 20.80 -10.51 -9.05
N GLU A 38 20.88 -11.24 -7.94
CA GLU A 38 22.03 -12.12 -7.67
C GLU A 38 22.13 -13.25 -8.69
N ARG A 39 21.02 -13.92 -9.01
CA ARG A 39 21.00 -14.96 -10.07
C ARG A 39 21.40 -14.42 -11.44
N TYR A 40 21.02 -13.17 -11.76
CA TYR A 40 21.38 -12.53 -13.02
C TYR A 40 22.89 -12.27 -13.09
N LYS A 41 23.49 -11.74 -12.00
CA LYS A 41 24.94 -11.54 -11.91
C LYS A 41 25.74 -12.84 -12.10
N LEU A 42 25.18 -13.96 -11.66
CA LEU A 42 25.76 -15.30 -11.83
C LEU A 42 25.47 -15.92 -13.21
N GLY A 43 24.78 -15.22 -14.12
CA GLY A 43 24.40 -15.74 -15.44
C GLY A 43 23.29 -16.80 -15.42
N GLN A 44 22.61 -17.00 -14.29
CA GLN A 44 21.62 -18.07 -14.09
C GLN A 44 20.22 -17.71 -14.59
N ILE A 45 19.94 -16.42 -14.82
CA ILE A 45 18.68 -15.95 -15.41
C ILE A 45 18.96 -14.92 -16.50
N THR A 46 18.00 -14.74 -17.41
CA THR A 46 18.08 -13.74 -18.47
C THR A 46 17.77 -12.33 -17.96
N SER A 47 18.19 -11.32 -18.72
CA SER A 47 17.86 -9.90 -18.47
C SER A 47 16.34 -9.64 -18.47
N VAL A 48 15.58 -10.39 -19.26
CA VAL A 48 14.11 -10.33 -19.28
C VAL A 48 13.51 -10.75 -17.94
N LYS A 49 13.99 -11.84 -17.32
CA LYS A 49 13.53 -12.27 -16.00
C LYS A 49 13.87 -11.25 -14.91
N LEU A 50 15.07 -10.66 -14.95
CA LEU A 50 15.44 -9.59 -14.03
C LEU A 50 14.50 -8.37 -14.18
N ARG A 51 14.21 -7.96 -15.42
CA ARG A 51 13.31 -6.84 -15.71
C ARG A 51 11.89 -7.10 -15.20
N GLN A 52 11.39 -8.33 -15.27
CA GLN A 52 10.09 -8.67 -14.70
C GLN A 52 10.09 -8.48 -13.17
N ALA A 53 11.16 -8.89 -12.47
CA ALA A 53 11.27 -8.68 -11.03
C ALA A 53 11.34 -7.19 -10.66
N GLN A 54 12.04 -6.38 -11.46
CA GLN A 54 12.07 -4.92 -11.31
C GLN A 54 10.68 -4.30 -11.48
N LEU A 55 9.94 -4.69 -12.52
CA LEU A 55 8.57 -4.23 -12.77
C LEU A 55 7.62 -4.62 -11.64
N ASN A 56 7.73 -5.85 -11.13
CA ASN A 56 6.92 -6.30 -9.99
C ASN A 56 7.20 -5.47 -8.74
N LEU A 57 8.47 -5.14 -8.46
CA LEU A 57 8.83 -4.26 -7.33
C LEU A 57 8.31 -2.83 -7.53
N LEU A 58 8.44 -2.27 -8.74
CA LEU A 58 7.92 -0.95 -9.07
C LEU A 58 6.40 -0.91 -8.85
N ASN A 59 5.67 -1.89 -9.37
CA ASN A 59 4.22 -1.98 -9.23
C ASN A 59 3.79 -2.14 -7.77
N ALA A 60 4.51 -2.94 -6.97
CA ALA A 60 4.25 -3.06 -5.53
C ALA A 60 4.41 -1.71 -4.81
N LYS A 61 5.48 -0.96 -5.11
CA LYS A 61 5.73 0.38 -4.53
C LYS A 61 4.63 1.37 -4.92
N THR A 62 4.25 1.41 -6.20
CA THR A 62 3.17 2.28 -6.70
C THR A 62 1.84 1.94 -6.03
N SER A 63 1.50 0.64 -5.94
CA SER A 63 0.28 0.18 -5.29
C SER A 63 0.25 0.53 -3.79
N LYS A 64 1.39 0.41 -3.08
CA LYS A 64 1.52 0.86 -1.69
C LYS A 64 1.26 2.36 -1.57
N ASN A 65 1.85 3.18 -2.42
CA ASN A 65 1.69 4.63 -2.36
C ASN A 65 0.23 5.05 -2.58
N LEU A 66 -0.45 4.41 -3.54
CA LEU A 66 -1.88 4.64 -3.76
C LEU A 66 -2.72 4.22 -2.55
N ALA A 67 -2.43 3.07 -1.93
CA ALA A 67 -3.12 2.63 -0.73
C ALA A 67 -2.90 3.58 0.45
N LYS A 68 -1.68 4.11 0.61
CA LYS A 68 -1.36 5.13 1.62
C LYS A 68 -2.20 6.39 1.43
N TYR A 69 -2.25 6.89 0.19
CA TYR A 69 -3.04 8.07 -0.17
C TYR A 69 -4.52 7.87 0.19
N ASN A 70 -5.09 6.72 -0.20
CA ASN A 70 -6.50 6.40 0.09
C ASN A 70 -6.79 6.28 1.59
N ALA A 71 -5.87 5.71 2.37
CA ALA A 71 -6.00 5.64 3.83
C ALA A 71 -5.97 7.04 4.46
N LYS A 72 -5.09 7.93 3.99
CA LYS A 72 -5.02 9.32 4.45
C LYS A 72 -6.25 10.14 4.08
N LEU A 73 -6.81 9.92 2.90
CA LEU A 73 -8.07 10.55 2.50
C LEU A 73 -9.22 10.14 3.43
N ALA A 74 -9.33 8.84 3.73
CA ALA A 74 -10.35 8.33 4.66
C ALA A 74 -10.16 8.84 6.10
N GLU A 75 -8.91 8.96 6.56
CA GLU A 75 -8.58 9.56 7.86
C GLU A 75 -9.05 11.01 7.93
N SER A 76 -8.78 11.83 6.91
CA SER A 76 -9.23 13.23 6.86
C SER A 76 -10.77 13.35 6.87
N GLN A 77 -11.47 12.47 6.17
CA GLN A 77 -12.95 12.43 6.18
C GLN A 77 -13.50 12.10 7.57
N LEU A 78 -12.92 11.10 8.26
CA LEU A 78 -13.29 10.76 9.63
C LEU A 78 -13.06 11.94 10.59
N LEU A 79 -11.89 12.60 10.51
CA LEU A 79 -11.57 13.77 11.33
C LEU A 79 -12.51 14.94 11.09
N GLN A 80 -12.92 15.18 9.85
CA GLN A 80 -13.89 16.23 9.52
C GLN A 80 -15.25 15.96 10.18
N LEU A 81 -15.74 14.72 10.14
CA LEU A 81 -17.01 14.33 10.75
C LEU A 81 -16.96 14.42 12.29
N ILE A 82 -15.84 14.01 12.89
CA ILE A 82 -15.62 14.16 14.34
C ILE A 82 -15.57 15.64 14.72
N GLY A 83 -14.87 16.48 13.94
CA GLY A 83 -14.79 17.93 14.19
C GLY A 83 -16.15 18.62 14.11
N GLN A 84 -17.00 18.21 13.17
CA GLN A 84 -18.39 18.70 13.08
C GLN A 84 -19.22 18.33 14.32
N LEU A 85 -19.00 17.14 14.90
CA LEU A 85 -19.65 16.72 16.15
C LEU A 85 -19.19 17.51 17.37
N LEU A 86 -17.93 17.91 17.43
CA LEU A 86 -17.41 18.66 18.58
C LEU A 86 -17.85 20.13 18.58
N HIS A 87 -18.36 20.64 17.45
CA HIS A 87 -18.87 22.00 17.31
C HIS A 87 -20.40 22.10 17.42
N THR A 88 -21.08 20.99 17.73
CA THR A 88 -22.53 20.93 18.02
C THR A 88 -22.76 20.72 19.50
#